data_AF-A0A840E7G9-F1
#
_entry.id   AF-A0A840E7G9-F1
#
_cell.length_a   1.000
_cell.length_b   1.000
_cell.length_c   1.000
_cell.angle_alpha   90.00
_cell.angle_beta   90.00
_cell.angle_gamma   90.00
#
_symmetry.space_group_name_H-M   'P 1'
#
loop_
_entity.id
_entity.type
_entity.pdbx_description
1 polymer ?
#
loop_
_entity_poly.entity_id
_entity_poly.type
_entity_poly.pdbx_seq_one_letter_code
_entity_poly.pdbx_strand_id
1 'polypeptide(L)'
;MIIEDEIINLVEFTSGGNLDDHQDIWRSSRMSGDDWHDFIIEFAQRYNVDMDGYKWYYHVDEEGLFNPGGWLYPPPQNQVKRIPLSVADLARIATKAVWDLDYPSEAVDLRRCDMIINRTIFYFVLTVASLILIGNLLTTAS
;
A
#
# COMPACT_ATOMS: atom_id res chain seq x y z
N MET A 1 -27.00 0.04 -9.09
CA MET A 1 -27.02 1.49 -8.83
C MET A 1 -26.76 1.81 -7.37
N ILE A 2 -27.43 1.19 -6.38
CA ILE A 2 -27.15 1.45 -4.95
C ILE A 2 -25.70 1.10 -4.53
N ILE A 3 -25.17 -0.04 -4.99
CA ILE A 3 -23.87 -0.54 -4.52
C ILE A 3 -22.67 0.30 -5.00
N GLU A 4 -22.74 0.86 -6.21
CA GLU A 4 -21.67 1.71 -6.75
C GLU A 4 -21.59 3.03 -5.97
N ASP A 5 -22.74 3.63 -5.65
CA ASP A 5 -22.80 4.84 -4.82
C ASP A 5 -22.27 4.56 -3.40
N GLU A 6 -22.57 3.41 -2.81
CA GLU A 6 -22.00 3.00 -1.52
C GLU A 6 -20.48 2.82 -1.56
N ILE A 7 -19.97 2.23 -2.65
CA ILE A 7 -18.52 2.06 -2.86
C ILE A 7 -17.84 3.41 -3.03
N ILE A 8 -18.43 4.32 -3.81
CA ILE A 8 -17.92 5.69 -3.97
C ILE A 8 -17.83 6.36 -2.59
N ASN A 9 -18.92 6.33 -1.82
CA ASN A 9 -18.94 6.91 -0.47
C ASN A 9 -17.88 6.29 0.47
N LEU A 10 -17.64 4.98 0.38
CA LEU A 10 -16.61 4.31 1.15
C LEU A 10 -15.21 4.82 0.76
N VAL A 11 -14.91 4.88 -0.53
CA VAL A 11 -13.61 5.37 -1.03
C VAL A 11 -13.39 6.84 -0.66
N GLU A 12 -14.41 7.67 -0.81
CA GLU A 12 -14.31 9.10 -0.49
C GLU A 12 -14.14 9.33 1.02
N PHE A 13 -14.81 8.53 1.85
CA PHE A 13 -14.64 8.56 3.30
C PHE A 13 -13.21 8.18 3.71
N THR A 14 -12.67 7.07 3.18
CA THR A 14 -11.32 6.61 3.56
C THR A 14 -10.22 7.53 3.01
N SER A 15 -10.37 8.03 1.79
CA SER A 15 -9.38 8.93 1.17
C SER A 15 -9.44 10.38 1.66
N GLY A 16 -10.55 10.77 2.31
CA GLY A 16 -10.80 12.15 2.73
C GLY A 16 -11.02 13.14 1.57
N GLY A 17 -11.34 12.64 0.38
CA GLY A 17 -11.54 13.46 -0.83
C GLY A 17 -12.53 12.81 -1.81
N ASN A 18 -12.96 13.58 -2.82
CA ASN A 18 -13.92 13.09 -3.81
C ASN A 18 -13.24 12.32 -4.93
N LEU A 19 -13.92 11.33 -5.48
CA LEU A 19 -13.48 10.62 -6.68
C LEU A 19 -13.80 11.45 -7.93
N ASP A 20 -12.77 11.75 -8.72
CA ASP A 20 -12.86 12.39 -10.03
C ASP A 20 -12.79 11.38 -11.22
N ASP A 21 -12.31 10.17 -10.97
CA ASP A 21 -12.24 9.07 -11.94
C ASP A 21 -12.66 7.75 -11.28
N HIS A 22 -13.71 7.13 -11.83
CA HIS A 22 -14.26 5.88 -11.33
C HIS A 22 -13.63 4.63 -11.98
N GLN A 23 -12.78 4.80 -13.01
CA GLN A 23 -12.07 3.71 -13.68
C GLN A 23 -10.79 3.30 -12.94
N ASP A 24 -10.24 4.19 -12.13
CA ASP A 24 -8.97 4.00 -11.44
C ASP A 24 -8.98 4.67 -10.07
N ILE A 25 -9.58 3.99 -9.10
CA ILE A 25 -9.82 4.55 -7.77
C ILE A 25 -8.51 4.93 -7.06
N TRP A 26 -7.41 4.21 -7.31
CA TRP A 26 -6.12 4.52 -6.70
C TRP A 26 -5.59 5.86 -7.20
N ARG A 27 -5.65 6.09 -8.51
CA ARG A 27 -5.16 7.35 -9.09
C ARG A 27 -6.01 8.53 -8.69
N SER A 28 -7.33 8.32 -8.58
CA SER A 28 -8.29 9.34 -8.21
C SER A 28 -8.21 9.69 -6.72
N SER A 29 -8.23 8.68 -5.84
CA SER A 29 -8.19 8.87 -4.39
C SER A 29 -6.80 9.19 -3.84
N ARG A 30 -5.74 8.78 -4.54
CA ARG A 30 -4.34 8.84 -4.11
C ARG A 30 -4.05 8.11 -2.80
N MET A 31 -4.93 7.20 -2.39
CA MET A 31 -4.68 6.33 -1.24
C MET A 31 -3.43 5.49 -1.47
N SER A 32 -2.60 5.36 -0.45
CA SER A 32 -1.42 4.51 -0.42
C SER A 32 -1.26 3.89 0.95
N GLY A 33 -0.49 2.80 1.06
CA GLY A 33 -0.19 2.20 2.37
C GLY A 33 -1.43 1.93 3.22
N ASP A 34 -1.45 2.50 4.42
CA ASP A 34 -2.46 2.21 5.43
C ASP A 34 -3.87 2.65 5.01
N ASP A 35 -4.03 3.79 4.33
CA ASP A 35 -5.35 4.25 3.87
C ASP A 35 -5.99 3.25 2.89
N TRP A 36 -5.20 2.70 1.97
CA TRP A 36 -5.67 1.67 1.04
C TRP A 36 -5.96 0.34 1.76
N HIS A 37 -5.13 0.00 2.74
CA HIS A 37 -5.30 -1.19 3.55
C HIS A 37 -6.63 -1.16 4.31
N ASP A 38 -6.91 -0.05 4.99
CA ASP A 38 -8.14 0.18 5.75
C ASP A 38 -9.36 0.15 4.82
N PHE A 39 -9.28 0.81 3.66
CA PHE A 39 -10.32 0.78 2.64
C PHE A 39 -10.67 -0.67 2.22
N ILE A 40 -9.66 -1.48 1.87
CA ILE A 40 -9.87 -2.84 1.39
C ILE A 40 -10.40 -3.76 2.50
N ILE A 41 -9.93 -3.60 3.74
CA ILE A 41 -10.46 -4.35 4.89
C ILE A 41 -11.93 -4.01 5.11
N GLU A 42 -12.27 -2.73 5.13
CA GLU A 42 -13.65 -2.30 5.35
C GLU A 42 -14.56 -2.76 4.21
N PHE A 43 -14.10 -2.67 2.97
CA PHE A 43 -14.80 -3.21 1.80
C PHE A 43 -15.07 -4.71 1.95
N ALA A 44 -14.04 -5.50 2.27
CA ALA A 44 -14.16 -6.95 2.40
C ALA A 44 -15.13 -7.35 3.52
N GLN A 45 -15.08 -6.65 4.67
CA GLN A 45 -15.99 -6.89 5.79
C GLN A 45 -17.43 -6.50 5.45
N ARG A 46 -17.63 -5.33 4.86
CA ARG A 46 -18.96 -4.77 4.55
C ARG A 46 -19.73 -5.65 3.57
N TYR A 47 -19.04 -6.22 2.58
CA TYR A 47 -19.66 -7.03 1.53
C TYR A 47 -19.40 -8.53 1.68
N ASN A 48 -18.79 -8.95 2.80
CA ASN A 48 -18.43 -10.34 3.10
C ASN A 48 -17.68 -11.03 1.95
N VAL A 49 -16.68 -10.33 1.41
CA VAL A 49 -15.90 -10.78 0.25
C VAL A 49 -14.82 -11.74 0.69
N ASP A 50 -14.75 -12.91 0.04
CA ASP A 50 -13.58 -13.78 0.12
C ASP A 50 -12.37 -13.13 -0.57
N MET A 51 -11.34 -12.85 0.21
CA MET A 51 -10.13 -12.13 -0.22
C MET A 51 -8.95 -13.06 -0.52
N ASP A 52 -9.12 -14.38 -0.54
CA ASP A 52 -8.03 -15.35 -0.77
C ASP A 52 -7.23 -15.08 -2.06
N GLY A 53 -7.89 -14.51 -3.07
CA GLY A 53 -7.28 -14.12 -4.34
C GLY A 53 -6.57 -12.76 -4.34
N TYR A 54 -6.78 -11.91 -3.33
CA TYR A 54 -6.34 -10.51 -3.34
C TYR A 54 -4.82 -10.35 -3.31
N LYS A 55 -4.29 -9.51 -4.20
CA LYS A 55 -2.86 -9.18 -4.29
C LYS A 55 -2.68 -7.65 -4.29
N TRP A 56 -2.44 -7.08 -3.11
CA TRP A 56 -2.32 -5.62 -2.92
C TRP A 56 -1.32 -4.95 -3.86
N TYR A 57 -0.18 -5.61 -4.13
CA TYR A 57 0.93 -5.06 -4.90
C TYR A 57 0.62 -4.85 -6.39
N TYR A 58 -0.53 -5.31 -6.87
CA TYR A 58 -1.02 -4.94 -8.20
C TYR A 58 -1.84 -3.65 -8.21
N HIS A 59 -2.29 -3.14 -7.06
CA HIS A 59 -3.28 -2.05 -7.03
C HIS A 59 -2.75 -0.77 -6.39
N VAL A 60 -1.82 -0.87 -5.44
CA VAL A 60 -1.34 0.25 -4.64
C VAL A 60 0.16 0.16 -4.38
N ASP A 61 0.79 1.31 -4.23
CA ASP A 61 2.18 1.43 -3.80
C ASP A 61 2.30 1.32 -2.27
N GLU A 62 3.42 0.76 -1.78
CA GLU A 62 3.76 0.84 -0.37
C GLU A 62 4.03 2.28 0.07
N GLU A 63 3.65 2.60 1.31
CA GLU A 63 3.98 3.87 1.93
C GLU A 63 5.40 3.86 2.50
N GLY A 64 6.13 4.97 2.31
CA GLY A 64 7.45 5.16 2.89
C GLY A 64 8.33 6.13 2.10
N LEU A 65 8.93 7.09 2.80
CA LEU A 65 9.78 8.12 2.17
C LEU A 65 11.21 7.62 1.86
N PHE A 66 11.63 6.47 2.40
CA PHE A 66 13.01 6.01 2.31
C PHE A 66 13.13 4.48 2.25
N ASN A 67 13.30 3.95 1.03
CA ASN A 67 13.51 2.51 0.78
C ASN A 67 14.81 2.25 -0.01
N PRO A 68 16.00 2.50 0.58
CA PRO A 68 17.28 2.24 -0.07
C PRO A 68 17.51 0.75 -0.41
N GLY A 69 16.93 -0.16 0.38
CA GLY A 69 16.92 -1.59 0.09
C GLY A 69 16.17 -1.91 -1.21
N GLY A 70 15.14 -1.13 -1.53
CA GLY A 70 14.35 -1.17 -2.75
C GLY A 70 15.16 -0.97 -4.03
N TRP A 71 16.33 -0.31 -3.94
CA TRP A 71 17.24 -0.14 -5.09
C TRP A 71 17.99 -1.42 -5.45
N LEU A 72 18.23 -2.30 -4.47
CA LEU A 72 18.89 -3.59 -4.68
C LEU A 72 17.89 -4.73 -4.84
N TYR A 73 16.76 -4.64 -4.15
CA TYR A 73 15.67 -5.61 -4.15
C TYR A 73 14.35 -4.87 -4.36
N PRO A 74 13.83 -4.78 -5.60
CA PRO A 74 12.62 -4.01 -5.86
C PRO A 74 11.45 -4.55 -5.03
N PRO A 75 10.67 -3.69 -4.36
CA PRO A 75 9.50 -4.14 -3.61
C PRO A 75 8.43 -4.71 -4.57
N PRO A 76 7.49 -5.53 -4.08
CA PRO A 76 6.58 -6.30 -4.95
C PRO A 76 5.85 -5.48 -6.02
N GLN A 77 5.37 -4.28 -5.68
CA GLN A 77 4.66 -3.38 -6.59
C GLN A 77 5.53 -2.87 -7.74
N ASN A 78 6.85 -2.78 -7.53
CA ASN A 78 7.80 -2.34 -8.56
C ASN A 78 8.21 -3.48 -9.50
N GLN A 79 7.82 -4.72 -9.19
CA GLN A 79 8.11 -5.89 -10.01
C GLN A 79 6.97 -6.21 -11.00
N VAL A 80 5.81 -5.56 -10.84
CA VAL A 80 4.61 -5.85 -11.63
C VAL A 80 4.06 -4.61 -12.32
N LYS A 81 3.26 -4.83 -13.37
CA LYS A 81 2.44 -3.76 -13.93
C LYS A 81 1.17 -3.59 -13.08
N ARG A 82 0.94 -2.37 -12.59
CA ARG A 82 -0.28 -2.04 -11.83
C ARG A 82 -1.55 -2.32 -12.64
N ILE A 83 -2.54 -2.89 -11.98
CA ILE A 83 -3.89 -3.16 -12.47
C ILE A 83 -4.82 -2.12 -11.86
N PRO A 84 -5.43 -1.22 -12.67
CA PRO A 84 -6.40 -0.27 -12.17
C PRO A 84 -7.61 -1.02 -11.60
N LEU A 85 -8.18 -0.47 -10.53
CA LEU A 85 -9.38 -0.99 -9.90
C LEU A 85 -10.48 0.05 -10.06
N SER A 86 -11.57 -0.32 -10.74
CA SER A 86 -12.70 0.58 -10.95
C SER A 86 -13.79 0.40 -9.89
N VAL A 87 -14.68 1.39 -9.76
CA VAL A 87 -15.89 1.27 -8.93
C VAL A 87 -16.77 0.11 -9.41
N ALA A 88 -16.86 -0.10 -10.72
CA ALA A 88 -17.63 -1.20 -11.30
C ALA A 88 -17.02 -2.57 -10.96
N ASP A 89 -15.69 -2.69 -10.91
CA ASP A 89 -15.02 -3.92 -10.48
C ASP A 89 -15.35 -4.26 -9.03
N LEU A 90 -15.27 -3.26 -8.15
CA LEU A 90 -15.62 -3.41 -6.74
C LEU A 90 -17.10 -3.78 -6.56
N ALA A 91 -18.01 -3.16 -7.33
CA ALA A 91 -19.44 -3.47 -7.29
C ALA A 91 -19.71 -4.93 -7.70
N ARG A 92 -19.00 -5.40 -8.74
CA ARG A 92 -19.06 -6.78 -9.21
C ARG A 92 -18.51 -7.75 -8.16
N ILE A 93 -17.36 -7.45 -7.56
CA ILE A 93 -16.72 -8.24 -6.49
C ILE A 93 -17.65 -8.32 -5.26
N ALA A 94 -18.20 -7.18 -4.83
CA ALA A 94 -19.12 -7.10 -3.72
C ALA A 94 -20.40 -7.92 -3.96
N THR A 95 -20.93 -7.87 -5.19
CA THR A 95 -22.12 -8.67 -5.58
C THR A 95 -21.83 -10.16 -5.58
N LYS A 96 -20.62 -10.57 -5.99
CA LYS A 96 -20.20 -11.98 -6.03
C LYS A 96 -19.70 -12.49 -4.67
N ALA A 97 -19.38 -11.60 -3.74
CA ALA A 97 -18.75 -11.90 -2.47
C ALA A 97 -17.41 -12.66 -2.59
N VAL A 98 -16.66 -12.46 -3.68
CA VAL A 98 -15.34 -13.06 -3.89
C VAL A 98 -14.45 -12.15 -4.73
N TRP A 99 -13.19 -12.03 -4.32
CA TRP A 99 -12.15 -11.29 -5.05
C TRP A 99 -11.64 -12.12 -6.21
N ASP A 100 -12.32 -12.01 -7.36
CA ASP A 100 -12.10 -12.84 -8.56
C ASP A 100 -11.38 -12.08 -9.69
N LEU A 101 -10.39 -11.25 -9.35
CA LEU A 101 -9.53 -10.60 -10.34
C LEU A 101 -8.46 -11.57 -10.85
N ASP A 102 -8.31 -11.62 -12.17
CA ASP A 102 -7.23 -12.37 -12.81
C ASP A 102 -5.93 -11.59 -12.73
N TYR A 103 -4.95 -12.18 -12.05
CA TYR A 103 -3.61 -11.63 -11.96
C TYR A 103 -2.67 -12.34 -12.93
N PRO A 104 -1.72 -11.61 -13.56
CA PRO A 104 -0.65 -12.23 -14.33
C PRO A 104 0.06 -13.33 -13.55
N SER A 105 0.46 -14.40 -14.23
CA SER A 105 1.20 -15.52 -13.64
C SER A 105 2.69 -15.21 -13.38
N GLU A 106 3.08 -13.96 -13.56
CA GLU A 106 4.46 -13.50 -13.37
C GLU A 106 4.96 -13.85 -11.95
N ALA A 107 6.18 -14.37 -11.88
CA ALA A 107 6.80 -14.70 -10.61
C ALA A 107 7.24 -13.40 -9.93
N VAL A 108 6.53 -13.00 -8.88
CA VAL A 108 6.92 -11.89 -8.00
C VAL A 108 7.78 -12.43 -6.88
N ASP A 109 8.95 -11.84 -6.67
CA ASP A 109 9.78 -12.14 -5.52
C ASP A 109 9.21 -11.45 -4.28
N LEU A 110 8.51 -12.22 -3.45
CA LEU A 110 7.94 -11.75 -2.19
C LEU A 110 8.95 -11.77 -1.03
N ARG A 111 10.21 -12.16 -1.27
CA ARG A 111 11.26 -12.07 -0.24
C ARG A 111 11.56 -10.60 0.02
N ARG A 112 11.13 -10.12 1.19
CA ARG A 112 11.30 -8.74 1.67
C ARG A 112 12.74 -8.43 2.12
N CYS A 113 13.72 -8.69 1.26
CA CYS A 113 15.13 -8.38 1.52
C CYS A 113 15.38 -6.86 1.62
N ASP A 114 14.58 -6.08 0.89
CA ASP A 114 14.52 -4.63 0.99
C ASP A 114 14.30 -4.18 2.43
N MET A 115 13.32 -4.77 3.14
CA MET A 115 12.99 -4.42 4.52
C MET A 115 14.15 -4.72 5.48
N ILE A 116 14.90 -5.81 5.25
CA ILE A 116 16.06 -6.16 6.08
C ILE A 116 17.15 -5.09 5.91
N ILE A 117 17.46 -4.73 4.66
CA ILE A 117 18.47 -3.71 4.35
C ILE A 117 18.06 -2.35 4.92
N ASN A 118 16.80 -1.94 4.72
CA ASN A 118 16.26 -0.69 5.26
C ASN A 118 16.42 -0.63 6.78
N ARG A 119 16.03 -1.69 7.47
CA ARG A 119 16.13 -1.80 8.93
C ARG A 119 17.59 -1.73 9.39
N THR A 120 18.50 -2.39 8.70
CA THR A 120 19.94 -2.33 9.01
C THR A 120 20.50 -0.92 8.82
N ILE A 121 20.18 -0.25 7.72
CA ILE A 121 20.62 1.13 7.44
C ILE A 121 20.05 2.08 8.50
N PHE A 122 18.77 1.94 8.83
CA PHE A 122 18.11 2.78 9.84
C PHE A 122 18.80 2.69 11.21
N TYR A 123 19.06 1.47 11.71
CA TYR A 123 19.76 1.30 12.99
C TYR A 123 21.21 1.78 12.93
N PHE A 124 21.89 1.63 11.80
CA PHE A 124 23.23 2.17 11.62
C PHE A 124 23.25 3.70 11.71
N VAL A 125 22.36 4.38 10.98
CA VAL A 125 22.23 5.85 11.00
C VAL A 125 21.88 6.35 12.40
N LEU A 126 20.93 5.71 13.08
CA LEU A 126 20.58 6.06 14.46
C LEU A 126 21.79 5.93 15.40
N THR A 127 22.54 4.84 15.30
CA THR A 127 23.71 4.60 16.13
C THR A 127 24.78 5.69 15.93
N VAL A 128 25.09 6.02 14.67
CA VAL A 128 26.05 7.07 14.33
C VAL A 128 25.58 8.44 14.85
N ALA A 129 24.29 8.77 14.66
CA ALA A 129 23.72 10.03 15.15
C ALA A 129 23.79 10.14 16.69
N SER A 130 23.49 9.06 17.41
CA SER A 130 23.62 9.02 18.87
C SER A 130 25.06 9.22 19.33
N LEU A 131 26.04 8.59 18.68
CA LEU A 131 27.46 8.75 19.01
C LEU A 131 27.94 10.20 18.79
N ILE A 132 27.54 10.83 17.69
CA ILE A 132 27.86 12.24 17.41
C ILE A 132 27.25 13.15 18.48
N LEU A 133 25.99 12.92 18.85
CA LEU A 133 25.30 13.72 19.87
C LEU A 133 25.98 13.59 21.25
N ILE A 134 26.34 12.36 21.65
CA ILE A 134 27.07 12.09 22.89
C ILE A 134 28.43 12.79 22.88
N GLY A 135 29.18 12.68 21.76
CA GLY A 135 30.47 13.35 21.60
C GLY A 135 30.36 14.86 21.80
N ASN A 136 29.37 15.49 21.15
CA ASN A 136 29.13 16.93 21.28
C ASN A 136 28.80 17.32 22.73
N LEU A 137 27.93 16.57 23.41
CA LEU A 137 27.57 16.82 24.81
C LEU A 137 28.78 16.75 25.73
N LEU A 138 29.66 15.76 25.55
CA LEU A 138 30.89 15.62 26.32
C LEU A 138 31.85 16.80 26.10
N THR A 139 31.99 17.27 24.85
CA THR A 139 32.86 18.43 24.55
C THR A 139 32.32 19.76 25.09
N THR A 140 31.00 19.91 25.21
CA THR A 140 30.41 21.14 25.79
C THR A 140 30.43 21.17 27.32
N ALA A 141 30.63 20.01 27.97
CA ALA A 141 30.66 19.88 29.42
C ALA A 141 32.08 19.97 30.03
N SER A 142 33.12 19.91 29.20
CA SER A 142 34.55 20.09 29.57
C SER A 142 35.01 21.52 29.39
#